data_AF-A0A524IV12-F1
#
_entry.id   AF-A0A524IV12-F1
#
_cell.length_a   1.000
_cell.length_b   1.000
_cell.length_c   1.000
_cell.angle_alpha   90.00
_cell.angle_beta   90.00
_cell.angle_gamma   90.00
#
_symmetry.space_group_name_H-M   'P 1'
#
loop_
_entity.id
_entity.type
_entity.pdbx_description
1 polymer ?
#
loop_
_entity_poly.entity_id
_entity_poly.type
_entity_poly.pdbx_seq_one_letter_code
_entity_poly.pdbx_strand_id
1 'polypeptide(L)'
;MKPDNRQILSMCILVLSCNLVTACARPFYLVTSDFKVADNREAPPEIVESQTYLSMIPTIKSLAVMAPEGCANETAAQSSGEAAGQGVLLKTTCGIEMAELERALAKGGFQVISWNVLQNKVLKEEVTPQAASKELGAEVLFQINSLERSLVQAGQDARWERRFYQSSDEGEQLDPASLPEKEGEQLVSHIKKKEASLTHQERLSMTINASASLVETGETIWFYEWTHAEAHEQDEAIKVLAVCTSWECQEVSAKAKYPPDEARMISGSNEGISNQKNAKDHQTAVYHKLLRDLVTNLATSFKHQS
;
A
#
# COMPACT_ATOMS: atom_id res chain seq x y z
N MET A 1 28.51 -83.84 -46.17
CA MET A 1 27.61 -83.28 -45.13
C MET A 1 28.31 -83.32 -43.78
N LYS A 2 28.35 -82.17 -43.09
CA LYS A 2 28.81 -81.85 -41.71
C LYS A 2 29.70 -80.60 -41.75
N PRO A 3 29.13 -79.40 -41.55
CA PRO A 3 29.92 -78.22 -41.20
C PRO A 3 30.23 -78.26 -39.70
N ASP A 4 31.49 -78.03 -39.34
CA ASP A 4 31.92 -78.00 -37.94
C ASP A 4 31.64 -76.64 -37.31
N ASN A 5 31.38 -76.61 -36.00
CA ASN A 5 30.77 -75.45 -35.34
C ASN A 5 31.42 -75.17 -33.97
N ARG A 6 31.69 -73.88 -33.70
CA ARG A 6 32.14 -73.27 -32.43
C ARG A 6 33.61 -73.42 -31.99
N GLN A 7 34.37 -72.35 -32.19
CA GLN A 7 35.01 -71.58 -31.10
C GLN A 7 34.75 -70.09 -31.47
N ILE A 8 34.05 -69.23 -30.71
CA ILE A 8 34.10 -68.89 -29.28
C ILE A 8 35.49 -68.42 -28.83
N LEU A 9 35.86 -67.18 -29.19
CA LEU A 9 36.44 -66.18 -28.27
C LEU A 9 36.52 -64.78 -28.91
N SER A 10 36.94 -63.78 -28.12
CA SER A 10 37.24 -62.39 -28.52
C SER A 10 36.06 -61.50 -28.89
N MET A 11 35.19 -61.35 -27.90
CA MET A 11 34.59 -60.07 -27.54
C MET A 11 35.66 -58.95 -27.54
N CYS A 12 35.49 -57.92 -28.38
CA CYS A 12 36.16 -56.62 -28.22
C CYS A 12 35.23 -55.53 -28.77
N ILE A 13 34.25 -55.16 -27.97
CA ILE A 13 33.30 -54.08 -28.29
C ILE A 13 34.05 -52.76 -28.19
N LEU A 14 34.27 -52.10 -29.32
CA LEU A 14 34.91 -50.79 -29.39
C LEU A 14 33.87 -49.71 -29.05
N VAL A 15 33.46 -49.66 -27.78
CA VAL A 15 32.67 -48.55 -27.23
C VAL A 15 33.57 -47.33 -27.22
N LEU A 16 33.46 -46.51 -28.27
CA LEU A 16 34.15 -45.22 -28.33
C LEU A 16 33.51 -44.32 -27.26
N SER A 17 34.18 -44.20 -26.12
CA SER A 17 33.74 -43.40 -24.99
C SER A 17 33.74 -41.93 -25.37
N CYS A 18 32.55 -41.41 -25.69
CA CYS A 18 32.30 -39.99 -25.78
C CYS A 18 32.41 -39.41 -24.37
N ASN A 19 33.64 -39.04 -23.99
CA ASN A 19 33.92 -38.34 -22.74
C ASN A 19 33.23 -36.97 -22.84
N LEU A 20 32.03 -36.88 -22.23
CA LEU A 20 31.38 -35.62 -21.97
C LEU A 20 32.34 -34.75 -21.18
N VAL A 21 32.88 -33.73 -21.82
CA VAL A 21 33.58 -32.64 -21.14
C VAL A 21 32.51 -31.88 -20.37
N THR A 22 32.22 -32.35 -19.15
CA THR A 22 31.47 -31.58 -18.16
C THR A 22 32.31 -30.37 -17.82
N ALA A 23 32.10 -29.29 -18.55
CA ALA A 23 32.61 -27.98 -18.17
C ALA A 23 32.17 -27.73 -16.72
N CYS A 24 33.12 -27.35 -15.86
CA CYS A 24 32.83 -27.02 -14.45
C CYS A 24 32.12 -25.66 -14.36
N ALA A 25 30.93 -25.57 -14.98
CA ALA A 25 29.98 -24.50 -14.74
C ALA A 25 29.61 -24.54 -13.26
N ARG A 26 30.07 -23.53 -12.52
CA ARG A 26 29.64 -23.33 -11.13
C ARG A 26 28.13 -23.04 -11.18
N PRO A 27 27.29 -23.72 -10.39
CA PRO A 27 25.85 -23.49 -10.43
C PRO A 27 25.54 -22.07 -9.93
N PHE A 28 24.85 -21.32 -10.77
CA PHE A 28 24.24 -20.04 -10.42
C PHE A 28 22.82 -20.31 -9.92
N TYR A 29 22.45 -19.66 -8.83
CA TYR A 29 21.12 -19.73 -8.24
C TYR A 29 20.55 -18.34 -8.07
N LEU A 30 19.27 -18.19 -8.40
CA LEU A 30 18.50 -16.99 -8.15
C LEU A 30 17.56 -17.25 -6.98
N VAL A 31 17.71 -16.45 -5.92
CA VAL A 31 16.76 -16.37 -4.82
C VAL A 31 15.80 -15.23 -5.12
N THR A 32 14.50 -15.50 -5.09
CA THR A 32 13.48 -14.45 -5.06
C THR A 32 12.83 -14.42 -3.68
N SER A 33 12.53 -13.23 -3.18
CA SER A 33 11.74 -13.03 -1.96
C SER A 33 10.61 -12.06 -2.20
N ASP A 34 9.40 -12.57 -2.08
CA ASP A 34 8.15 -11.82 -2.20
C ASP A 34 7.66 -11.43 -0.80
N PHE A 35 7.40 -10.15 -0.56
CA PHE A 35 6.65 -9.76 0.64
C PHE A 35 5.18 -10.10 0.42
N LYS A 36 4.64 -11.01 1.24
CA LYS A 36 3.22 -11.35 1.28
C LYS A 36 2.65 -10.86 2.59
N VAL A 37 2.05 -9.68 2.55
CA VAL A 37 1.06 -9.29 3.56
C VAL A 37 -0.22 -10.04 3.22
N ALA A 38 -0.69 -10.89 4.13
CA ALA A 38 -2.11 -11.20 4.11
C ALA A 38 -2.83 -9.87 4.38
N ASP A 39 -3.60 -9.38 3.41
CA ASP A 39 -4.35 -8.15 3.61
C ASP A 39 -5.15 -8.30 4.91
N ASN A 40 -4.77 -7.50 5.91
CA ASN A 40 -5.69 -7.07 6.96
C ASN A 40 -6.79 -6.35 6.18
N ARG A 41 -7.81 -7.12 5.75
CA ARG A 41 -8.86 -6.62 4.88
C ARG A 41 -9.43 -5.41 5.55
N GLU A 42 -9.21 -4.27 4.91
CA GLU A 42 -9.72 -3.01 5.39
C GLU A 42 -11.22 -3.19 5.61
N ALA A 43 -11.66 -2.89 6.84
CA ALA A 43 -13.07 -3.05 7.17
C ALA A 43 -13.88 -2.13 6.25
N PRO A 44 -15.01 -2.59 5.71
CA PRO A 44 -15.94 -1.69 5.03
C PRO A 44 -16.37 -0.58 6.01
N PRO A 45 -16.79 0.60 5.51
CA PRO A 45 -17.31 1.65 6.37
C PRO A 45 -18.45 1.13 7.25
N GLU A 46 -18.38 1.41 8.55
CA GLU A 46 -19.50 1.22 9.46
C GLU A 46 -20.50 2.35 9.22
N ILE A 47 -21.74 2.00 8.89
CA ILE A 47 -22.82 2.94 8.59
C ILE A 47 -24.02 2.55 9.44
N VAL A 48 -24.52 3.49 10.24
CA VAL A 48 -25.73 3.30 11.06
C VAL A 48 -26.78 4.29 10.61
N GLU A 49 -27.86 3.78 10.02
CA GLU A 49 -28.96 4.56 9.44
C GLU A 49 -30.20 4.46 10.33
N SER A 50 -30.80 5.59 10.70
CA SER A 50 -32.08 5.59 11.43
C SER A 50 -33.26 5.41 10.46
N GLN A 51 -34.40 4.95 10.98
CA GLN A 51 -35.64 4.87 10.19
C GLN A 51 -36.11 6.25 9.69
N THR A 52 -35.75 7.31 10.42
CA THR A 52 -35.98 8.72 10.07
C THR A 52 -35.10 9.13 8.88
N TYR A 53 -33.81 8.76 8.86
CA TYR A 53 -32.95 8.99 7.69
C TYR A 53 -33.52 8.32 6.43
N LEU A 54 -33.90 7.05 6.52
CA LEU A 54 -34.41 6.28 5.37
C LEU A 54 -35.68 6.88 4.75
N SER A 55 -36.53 7.56 5.53
CA SER A 55 -37.74 8.19 5.02
C SER A 55 -37.52 9.59 4.45
N MET A 56 -36.47 10.30 4.88
CA MET A 56 -36.22 11.70 4.50
C MET A 56 -35.09 11.90 3.50
N ILE A 57 -34.13 10.97 3.38
CA ILE A 57 -32.98 11.15 2.48
C ILE A 57 -33.35 11.47 1.02
N PRO A 58 -34.48 11.00 0.43
CA PRO A 58 -34.90 11.43 -0.90
C PRO A 58 -35.35 12.91 -0.98
N THR A 59 -35.61 13.55 0.16
CA THR A 59 -36.08 14.95 0.25
C THR A 59 -35.00 15.94 0.68
N ILE A 60 -34.00 15.49 1.45
CA ILE A 60 -32.88 16.33 1.92
C ILE A 60 -32.07 16.87 0.74
N LYS A 61 -31.88 18.18 0.71
CA LYS A 61 -31.13 18.91 -0.33
C LYS A 61 -30.05 19.81 0.25
N SER A 62 -30.25 20.37 1.44
CA SER A 62 -29.39 21.40 2.04
C SER A 62 -28.67 20.88 3.29
N LEU A 63 -27.33 20.91 3.24
CA LEU A 63 -26.45 20.45 4.32
C LEU A 63 -25.58 21.60 4.83
N ALA A 64 -25.51 21.80 6.15
CA ALA A 64 -24.46 22.61 6.78
C ALA A 64 -23.37 21.70 7.32
N VAL A 65 -22.11 21.95 6.97
CA VAL A 65 -20.99 21.11 7.38
C VAL A 65 -20.33 21.70 8.62
N MET A 66 -20.04 20.88 9.64
CA MET A 66 -19.27 21.27 10.82
C MET A 66 -17.95 20.50 10.87
N ALA A 67 -16.86 21.25 10.99
CA ALA A 67 -15.50 20.72 11.17
C ALA A 67 -15.26 20.25 12.62
N PRO A 68 -14.34 19.30 12.86
CA PRO A 68 -13.93 18.91 14.21
C PRO A 68 -13.09 20.02 14.86
N GLU A 69 -12.80 19.89 16.16
CA GLU A 69 -11.93 20.85 16.89
C GLU A 69 -10.46 20.87 16.42
N GLY A 70 -10.07 19.89 15.59
CA GLY A 70 -8.80 19.84 14.86
C GLY A 70 -8.78 18.64 13.89
N CYS A 71 -7.94 18.73 12.85
CA CYS A 71 -7.76 17.66 11.85
C CYS A 71 -6.31 17.17 11.83
N ALA A 72 -6.15 15.87 11.56
CA ALA A 72 -4.87 15.20 11.31
C ALA A 72 -3.82 15.32 12.43
N ASN A 73 -4.23 15.12 13.69
CA ASN A 73 -3.27 14.82 14.77
C ASN A 73 -2.75 13.38 14.65
N GLU A 74 -1.48 13.16 15.01
CA GLU A 74 -0.84 11.84 15.11
C GLU A 74 -1.22 11.15 16.44
N THR A 75 -2.46 10.68 16.55
CA THR A 75 -3.08 10.18 17.80
C THR A 75 -2.69 8.74 18.19
N ALA A 76 -2.20 7.93 17.25
CA ALA A 76 -1.87 6.52 17.49
C ALA A 76 -0.84 6.29 18.61
N ALA A 77 0.07 7.26 18.85
CA ALA A 77 1.12 7.15 19.86
C ALA A 77 0.65 7.41 21.30
N GLN A 78 -0.57 7.92 21.52
CA GLN A 78 -1.11 8.18 22.86
C GLN A 78 -1.78 6.95 23.50
N SER A 79 -2.20 5.96 22.70
CA SER A 79 -2.84 4.73 23.22
C SER A 79 -1.82 3.68 23.72
N SER A 80 -0.59 3.68 23.20
CA SER A 80 0.46 2.71 23.58
C SER A 80 1.30 3.13 24.79
N GLY A 81 1.18 4.36 25.27
CA GLY A 81 1.90 4.86 26.45
C GLY A 81 3.39 5.19 26.25
N GLU A 82 3.92 5.13 25.03
CA GLU A 82 5.36 5.28 24.76
C GLU A 82 5.81 6.67 24.25
N ALA A 83 4.90 7.63 24.06
CA ALA A 83 5.22 8.97 23.53
C ALA A 83 5.18 10.10 24.58
N ALA A 84 5.97 9.96 25.65
CA ALA A 84 6.20 11.03 26.62
C ALA A 84 7.35 11.97 26.19
N GLY A 85 7.22 12.67 25.07
CA GLY A 85 8.12 13.80 24.74
C GLY A 85 8.26 14.18 23.27
N GLN A 86 8.17 15.50 23.04
CA GLN A 86 8.54 16.24 21.81
C GLN A 86 7.59 16.09 20.61
N GLY A 87 6.96 17.21 20.24
CA GLY A 87 6.08 17.33 19.07
C GLY A 87 5.03 18.40 19.33
N VAL A 88 5.26 19.63 18.83
CA VAL A 88 4.29 20.73 18.98
C VAL A 88 2.99 20.32 18.30
N LEU A 89 1.87 20.46 19.02
CA LEU A 89 0.51 20.25 18.51
C LEU A 89 0.18 21.29 17.43
N LEU A 90 0.71 21.08 16.22
CA LEU A 90 0.37 21.83 15.03
C LEU A 90 -1.07 21.49 14.68
N LYS A 91 -2.02 22.26 15.26
CA LYS A 91 -3.41 22.28 14.85
C LYS A 91 -3.47 22.67 13.38
N THR A 92 -3.39 21.70 12.49
CA THR A 92 -3.62 21.87 11.06
C THR A 92 -5.04 22.39 10.89
N THR A 93 -5.15 23.58 10.31
CA THR A 93 -6.44 24.15 9.93
C THR A 93 -7.07 23.22 8.90
N CYS A 94 -8.20 22.61 9.24
CA CYS A 94 -8.97 21.63 8.45
C CYS A 94 -9.41 22.08 7.04
N GLY A 95 -8.93 23.22 6.55
CA GLY A 95 -9.47 23.89 5.36
C GLY A 95 -9.29 23.10 4.07
N ILE A 96 -8.30 22.21 3.96
CA ILE A 96 -8.13 21.36 2.77
C ILE A 96 -9.09 20.17 2.85
N GLU A 97 -9.12 19.52 3.99
CA GLU A 97 -9.93 18.35 4.29
C GLU A 97 -11.42 18.63 4.15
N MET A 98 -11.87 19.72 4.78
CA MET A 98 -13.26 20.14 4.71
C MET A 98 -13.62 20.65 3.31
N ALA A 99 -12.69 21.25 2.55
CA ALA A 99 -12.97 21.66 1.17
C ALA A 99 -13.07 20.47 0.20
N GLU A 100 -12.34 19.37 0.42
CA GLU A 100 -12.56 18.13 -0.33
C GLU A 100 -13.90 17.47 0.07
N LEU A 101 -14.27 17.49 1.35
CA LEU A 101 -15.58 17.01 1.82
C LEU A 101 -16.76 17.81 1.25
N GLU A 102 -16.73 19.14 1.35
CA GLU A 102 -17.74 20.03 0.77
C GLU A 102 -17.89 19.77 -0.74
N ARG A 103 -16.77 19.58 -1.45
CA ARG A 103 -16.78 19.24 -2.87
C ARG A 103 -17.35 17.86 -3.15
N ALA A 104 -17.11 16.87 -2.29
CA ALA A 104 -17.67 15.53 -2.42
C ALA A 104 -19.19 15.54 -2.20
N LEU A 105 -19.67 16.22 -1.15
CA LEU A 105 -21.10 16.41 -0.88
C LEU A 105 -21.80 17.20 -2.01
N ALA A 106 -21.17 18.26 -2.52
CA ALA A 106 -21.70 19.02 -3.66
C ALA A 106 -21.76 18.18 -4.96
N LYS A 107 -20.77 17.32 -5.23
CA LYS A 107 -20.83 16.31 -6.30
C LYS A 107 -21.93 15.27 -6.07
N GLY A 108 -22.24 14.97 -4.81
CA GLY A 108 -23.41 14.19 -4.41
C GLY A 108 -24.74 14.82 -4.86
N GLY A 109 -24.77 16.13 -5.13
CA GLY A 109 -25.96 16.89 -5.53
C GLY A 109 -26.59 17.70 -4.41
N PHE A 110 -25.97 17.73 -3.23
CA PHE A 110 -26.41 18.55 -2.11
C PHE A 110 -25.99 20.02 -2.27
N GLN A 111 -26.82 20.93 -1.76
CA GLN A 111 -26.48 22.32 -1.52
C GLN A 111 -25.69 22.38 -0.21
N VAL A 112 -24.42 22.76 -0.28
CA VAL A 112 -23.51 22.71 0.87
C VAL A 112 -23.25 24.12 1.39
N ILE A 113 -23.67 24.37 2.63
CA ILE A 113 -23.31 25.55 3.42
C ILE A 113 -21.94 25.30 4.04
N SER A 114 -20.98 26.17 3.72
CA SER A 114 -19.57 25.93 4.04
C SER A 114 -19.28 25.94 5.54
N TRP A 115 -18.36 25.07 5.97
CA TRP A 115 -17.92 24.95 7.36
C TRP A 115 -17.44 26.27 7.95
N ASN A 116 -16.75 27.08 7.14
CA ASN A 116 -16.23 28.37 7.56
C ASN A 116 -17.38 29.39 7.74
N VAL A 117 -18.44 29.33 6.94
CA VAL A 117 -19.63 30.19 7.09
C VAL A 117 -20.38 29.81 8.36
N LEU A 118 -20.61 28.52 8.59
CA LEU A 118 -21.26 28.01 9.80
C LEU A 118 -20.47 28.41 11.06
N GLN A 119 -19.16 28.13 11.08
CA GLN A 119 -18.29 28.44 12.21
C GLN A 119 -18.23 29.95 12.50
N ASN A 120 -18.14 30.79 11.46
CA ASN A 120 -18.18 32.24 11.65
C ASN A 120 -19.50 32.72 12.26
N LYS A 121 -20.65 32.11 11.91
CA LYS A 121 -21.95 32.47 12.48
C LYS A 121 -22.05 32.04 13.95
N VAL A 122 -21.70 30.79 14.25
CA VAL A 122 -21.60 30.25 15.61
C VAL A 122 -20.74 31.14 16.52
N LEU A 123 -19.55 31.54 16.06
CA LEU A 123 -18.62 32.35 16.85
C LEU A 123 -19.01 33.83 16.99
N LYS A 124 -19.68 34.43 15.99
CA LYS A 124 -20.05 35.86 16.02
C LYS A 124 -21.34 36.14 16.76
N GLU A 125 -22.26 35.18 16.75
CA GLU A 125 -23.61 35.35 17.31
C GLU A 125 -23.81 34.52 18.60
N GLU A 126 -22.78 33.76 19.02
CA GLU A 126 -22.78 32.91 20.23
C GLU A 126 -23.92 31.87 20.26
N VAL A 127 -24.36 31.43 19.09
CA VAL A 127 -25.42 30.44 18.88
C VAL A 127 -24.87 29.03 18.69
N THR A 128 -25.69 28.01 18.96
CA THR A 128 -25.30 26.61 18.68
C THR A 128 -25.14 26.34 17.18
N PRO A 129 -24.30 25.37 16.76
CA PRO A 129 -24.19 24.96 15.36
C PRO A 129 -25.54 24.57 14.74
N GLN A 130 -26.41 23.96 15.55
CA GLN A 130 -27.79 23.65 15.19
C GLN A 130 -28.62 24.89 14.82
N ALA A 131 -28.61 25.92 15.67
CA ALA A 131 -29.34 27.17 15.44
C ALA A 131 -28.77 27.95 14.25
N ALA A 132 -27.44 28.05 14.15
CA ALA A 132 -26.78 28.66 13.00
C ALA A 132 -27.14 27.95 11.68
N SER A 133 -27.18 26.61 11.67
CA SER A 133 -27.58 25.82 10.51
C SER A 133 -29.03 26.09 10.10
N LYS A 134 -29.94 26.23 11.08
CA LYS A 134 -31.35 26.56 10.84
C LYS A 134 -31.53 27.93 10.18
N GLU A 135 -30.81 28.93 10.67
CA GLU A 135 -30.85 30.28 10.11
C GLU A 135 -30.17 30.39 8.74
N LEU A 136 -29.18 29.52 8.45
CA LEU A 136 -28.54 29.43 7.14
C LEU A 136 -29.36 28.60 6.13
N GLY A 137 -30.48 28.00 6.53
CA GLY A 137 -31.36 27.22 5.65
C GLY A 137 -30.87 25.80 5.35
N ALA A 138 -30.12 25.19 6.27
CA ALA A 138 -29.79 23.77 6.22
C ALA A 138 -30.96 22.90 6.73
N GLU A 139 -31.14 21.74 6.12
CA GLU A 139 -32.07 20.69 6.59
C GLU A 139 -31.35 19.70 7.52
N VAL A 140 -30.06 19.46 7.26
CA VAL A 140 -29.18 18.58 8.06
C VAL A 140 -27.88 19.29 8.42
N LEU A 141 -27.48 19.14 9.68
CA LEU A 141 -26.15 19.45 10.19
C LEU A 141 -25.28 18.19 10.03
N PHE A 142 -24.27 18.28 9.19
CA PHE A 142 -23.33 17.22 8.88
C PHE A 142 -22.03 17.46 9.66
N GLN A 143 -21.87 16.79 10.80
CA GLN A 143 -20.76 17.00 11.73
C GLN A 143 -19.67 15.96 11.53
N ILE A 144 -18.43 16.42 11.31
CA ILE A 144 -17.23 15.59 11.40
C ILE A 144 -16.75 15.61 12.85
N ASN A 145 -16.74 14.44 13.48
CA ASN A 145 -16.39 14.28 14.89
C ASN A 145 -14.87 14.11 15.05
N SER A 146 -14.25 13.30 14.18
CA SER A 146 -12.81 13.21 14.05
C SER A 146 -12.39 12.99 12.60
N LEU A 147 -11.18 13.46 12.27
CA LEU A 147 -10.48 13.15 11.04
C LEU A 147 -9.00 13.00 11.38
N GLU A 148 -8.55 11.76 11.42
CA GLU A 148 -7.26 11.36 11.99
C GLU A 148 -6.33 10.80 10.93
N ARG A 149 -5.02 10.97 11.15
CA ARG A 149 -3.96 10.44 10.31
C ARG A 149 -3.13 9.50 11.18
N SER A 150 -2.97 8.27 10.72
CA SER A 150 -2.28 7.21 11.45
C SER A 150 -1.31 6.47 10.53
N LEU A 151 -0.42 5.67 11.13
CA LEU A 151 0.46 4.76 10.43
C LEU A 151 0.08 3.34 10.85
N VAL A 152 -0.20 2.47 9.89
CA VAL A 152 -0.48 1.05 10.12
C VAL A 152 0.72 0.23 9.69
N GLN A 153 1.15 -0.66 10.58
CA GLN A 153 2.14 -1.68 10.25
C GLN A 153 1.49 -2.80 9.43
N ALA A 154 2.30 -3.49 8.63
CA ALA A 154 1.88 -4.73 7.98
C ALA A 154 1.33 -5.73 9.02
N GLY A 155 0.22 -6.41 8.70
CA GLY A 155 -0.50 -7.27 9.65
C GLY A 155 0.33 -8.43 10.20
N GLN A 156 -0.14 -9.07 11.28
CA GLN A 156 0.61 -10.14 11.98
C GLN A 156 0.98 -11.35 11.08
N ASP A 157 0.24 -11.56 10.00
CA ASP A 157 0.49 -12.60 8.98
C ASP A 157 1.45 -12.17 7.86
N ALA A 158 2.06 -10.98 7.94
CA ALA A 158 3.04 -10.50 6.97
C ALA A 158 4.30 -11.38 6.96
N ARG A 159 4.61 -11.96 5.81
CA ARG A 159 5.71 -12.94 5.66
C ARG A 159 6.46 -12.78 4.34
N TRP A 160 7.74 -13.12 4.39
CA TRP A 160 8.59 -13.26 3.20
C TRP A 160 8.44 -14.67 2.63
N GLU A 161 7.84 -14.80 1.45
CA GLU A 161 7.82 -16.04 0.68
C GLU A 161 9.05 -16.10 -0.22
N ARG A 162 9.97 -17.02 0.09
CA ARG A 162 11.24 -17.19 -0.65
C ARG A 162 11.14 -18.36 -1.61
N ARG A 163 11.67 -18.19 -2.82
CA ARG A 163 11.76 -19.23 -3.84
C ARG A 163 13.16 -19.29 -4.41
N PHE A 164 13.59 -20.49 -4.80
CA PHE A 164 14.92 -20.74 -5.36
C PHE A 164 14.77 -21.25 -6.79
N TYR A 165 15.59 -20.72 -7.69
CA TYR A 165 15.65 -21.11 -9.08
C TYR A 165 17.10 -21.34 -9.48
N GLN A 166 17.33 -22.22 -10.45
CA GLN A 166 18.58 -22.20 -11.21
C GLN A 166 18.64 -20.89 -12.02
N SER A 167 19.84 -20.45 -12.36
CA SER A 167 20.03 -19.20 -13.10
C SER A 167 21.20 -19.27 -14.08
N SER A 168 21.26 -18.32 -15.00
CA SER A 168 22.44 -18.05 -15.81
C SER A 168 23.38 -17.07 -15.09
N ASP A 169 24.58 -16.84 -15.63
CA ASP A 169 25.48 -15.78 -15.15
C ASP A 169 25.02 -14.36 -15.55
N GLU A 170 23.97 -14.27 -16.37
CA GLU A 170 23.21 -13.05 -16.68
C GLU A 170 22.02 -12.84 -15.71
N GLY A 171 21.78 -13.74 -14.76
CA GLY A 171 20.69 -13.63 -13.78
C GLY A 171 19.30 -13.99 -14.32
N GLU A 172 19.22 -14.68 -15.46
CA GLU A 172 17.95 -15.20 -15.99
C GLU A 172 17.37 -16.27 -15.06
N GLN A 173 16.07 -16.21 -14.79
CA GLN A 173 15.39 -17.20 -13.95
C GLN A 173 15.09 -18.46 -14.79
N LEU A 174 15.68 -19.59 -14.41
CA LEU A 174 15.45 -20.89 -15.05
C LEU A 174 14.51 -21.74 -14.16
N ASP A 175 14.70 -23.06 -14.17
CA ASP A 175 13.86 -24.01 -13.43
C ASP A 175 13.93 -23.84 -11.89
N PRO A 176 12.85 -24.16 -11.14
CA PRO A 176 12.88 -24.20 -9.68
C PRO A 176 13.98 -25.12 -9.15
N ALA A 177 14.76 -24.63 -8.18
CA ALA A 177 15.85 -25.37 -7.56
C ALA A 177 15.42 -25.98 -6.22
N SER A 178 15.60 -27.29 -6.06
CA SER A 178 15.67 -27.93 -4.75
C SER A 178 17.12 -27.92 -4.28
N LEU A 179 17.38 -27.25 -3.16
CA LEU A 179 18.72 -27.05 -2.61
C LEU A 179 18.92 -27.93 -1.35
N PRO A 180 20.16 -28.39 -1.08
CA PRO A 180 20.48 -28.90 0.24
C PRO A 180 20.36 -27.78 1.29
N GLU A 181 20.09 -28.17 2.53
CA GLU A 181 19.72 -27.27 3.64
C GLU A 181 20.75 -26.13 3.84
N LYS A 182 22.04 -26.47 3.87
CA LYS A 182 23.14 -25.52 4.11
C LYS A 182 23.26 -24.44 3.03
N GLU A 183 23.19 -24.83 1.76
CA GLU A 183 23.21 -23.90 0.62
C GLU A 183 21.95 -23.01 0.64
N GLY A 184 20.79 -23.59 0.96
CA GLY A 184 19.55 -22.85 1.18
C GLY A 184 19.67 -21.80 2.29
N GLU A 185 20.22 -22.16 3.45
CA GLU A 185 20.45 -21.22 4.56
C GLU A 185 21.39 -20.07 4.20
N GLN A 186 22.48 -20.35 3.48
CA GLN A 186 23.42 -19.32 3.03
C GLN A 186 22.77 -18.33 2.06
N LEU A 187 21.98 -18.83 1.11
CA LEU A 187 21.19 -18.01 0.19
C LEU A 187 20.11 -17.19 0.92
N VAL A 188 19.42 -17.77 1.90
CA VAL A 188 18.48 -17.07 2.78
C VAL A 188 19.17 -15.96 3.59
N SER A 189 20.41 -16.17 4.03
CA SER A 189 21.19 -15.15 4.75
C SER A 189 21.50 -13.92 3.90
N HIS A 190 21.80 -14.09 2.61
CA HIS A 190 22.03 -12.96 1.71
C HIS A 190 20.75 -12.15 1.45
N ILE A 191 19.63 -12.81 1.15
CA ILE A 191 18.37 -12.10 0.87
C ILE A 191 17.77 -11.45 2.13
N LYS A 192 17.92 -12.06 3.32
CA LYS A 192 17.51 -11.45 4.60
C LYS A 192 18.11 -10.08 4.88
N LYS A 193 19.34 -9.80 4.39
CA LYS A 193 19.96 -8.47 4.53
C LYS A 193 19.25 -7.40 3.71
N LYS A 194 18.66 -7.77 2.56
CA LYS A 194 17.87 -6.89 1.70
C LYS A 194 16.41 -6.77 2.16
N GLU A 195 15.86 -7.86 2.70
CA GLU A 195 14.54 -7.87 3.36
C GLU A 195 14.51 -6.94 4.57
N ALA A 196 15.58 -6.91 5.38
CA ALA A 196 15.66 -6.11 6.61
C ALA A 196 15.40 -4.61 6.37
N SER A 197 15.84 -4.06 5.24
CA SER A 197 15.59 -2.67 4.83
C SER A 197 14.14 -2.38 4.39
N LEU A 198 13.30 -3.41 4.21
CA LEU A 198 11.92 -3.30 3.70
C LEU A 198 10.86 -3.73 4.72
N THR A 199 11.24 -4.43 5.80
CA THR A 199 10.31 -4.91 6.85
C THR A 199 9.55 -3.84 7.63
N HIS A 200 9.86 -2.55 7.46
CA HIS A 200 9.25 -1.42 8.18
C HIS A 200 8.56 -0.44 7.22
N GLN A 201 7.80 -0.96 6.25
CA GLN A 201 6.86 -0.13 5.49
C GLN A 201 5.65 0.20 6.38
N GLU A 202 5.79 1.27 7.17
CA GLU A 202 4.67 1.97 7.78
C GLU A 202 3.79 2.53 6.66
N ARG A 203 2.57 2.00 6.52
CA ARG A 203 1.60 2.46 5.53
C ARG A 203 0.79 3.61 6.12
N LEU A 204 0.50 4.61 5.30
CA LEU A 204 -0.39 5.68 5.70
C LEU A 204 -1.85 5.19 5.78
N SER A 205 -2.51 5.56 6.87
CA SER A 205 -3.95 5.39 7.04
C SER A 205 -4.60 6.68 7.49
N MET A 206 -5.90 6.80 7.21
CA MET A 206 -6.74 7.89 7.64
C MET A 206 -8.06 7.34 8.17
N THR A 207 -8.56 7.94 9.25
CA THR A 207 -9.83 7.56 9.87
C THR A 207 -10.75 8.77 9.89
N ILE A 208 -12.01 8.60 9.50
CA ILE A 208 -13.05 9.63 9.64
C ILE A 208 -14.22 9.07 10.46
N ASN A 209 -14.67 9.85 11.43
CA ASN A 209 -15.94 9.62 12.14
C ASN A 209 -16.86 10.82 11.90
N ALA A 210 -18.06 10.56 11.43
CA ALA A 210 -19.04 11.57 11.05
C ALA A 210 -20.46 11.18 11.49
N SER A 211 -21.29 12.20 11.70
CA SER A 211 -22.71 12.05 12.03
C SER A 211 -23.54 13.15 11.39
N ALA A 212 -24.74 12.80 10.93
CA ALA A 212 -25.71 13.75 10.37
C ALA A 212 -26.94 13.86 11.28
N SER A 213 -27.32 15.08 11.62
CA SER A 213 -28.47 15.39 12.48
C SER A 213 -29.45 16.33 11.80
N LEU A 214 -30.75 16.08 12.00
CA LEU A 214 -31.82 16.97 11.54
C LEU A 214 -31.71 18.34 12.19
N VAL A 215 -31.72 19.40 11.39
CA VAL A 215 -31.65 20.80 11.88
C VAL A 215 -32.91 21.21 12.63
N GLU A 216 -34.07 20.67 12.25
CA GLU A 216 -35.35 20.99 12.89
C GLU A 216 -35.47 20.41 14.32
N THR A 217 -35.08 19.16 14.51
CA THR A 217 -35.33 18.39 15.76
C THR A 217 -34.09 18.17 16.63
N GLY A 218 -32.88 18.22 16.06
CA GLY A 218 -31.65 17.80 16.73
C GLY A 218 -31.44 16.28 16.77
N GLU A 219 -32.32 15.50 16.14
CA GLU A 219 -32.18 14.05 16.05
C GLU A 219 -30.98 13.69 15.16
N THR A 220 -30.02 12.92 15.67
CA THR A 220 -28.98 12.30 14.84
C THR A 220 -29.57 11.10 14.12
N ILE A 221 -29.56 11.15 12.78
CA ILE A 221 -30.26 10.21 11.91
C ILE A 221 -29.30 9.26 11.17
N TRP A 222 -28.00 9.57 11.15
CA TRP A 222 -27.00 8.83 10.40
C TRP A 222 -25.62 8.94 11.06
N PHE A 223 -24.89 7.83 11.11
CA PHE A 223 -23.49 7.77 11.56
C PHE A 223 -22.63 7.03 10.53
N TYR A 224 -21.36 7.42 10.46
CA TYR A 224 -20.37 6.83 9.58
C TYR A 224 -19.00 6.80 10.24
N GLU A 225 -18.34 5.64 10.23
CA GLU A 225 -16.94 5.50 10.59
C GLU A 225 -16.20 4.65 9.55
N TRP A 226 -15.04 5.12 9.09
CA TRP A 226 -14.18 4.33 8.20
C TRP A 226 -12.71 4.65 8.41
N THR A 227 -11.88 3.61 8.39
CA THR A 227 -10.42 3.71 8.37
C THR A 227 -9.91 3.17 7.04
N HIS A 228 -9.33 4.03 6.21
CA HIS A 228 -8.81 3.71 4.89
C HIS A 228 -7.27 3.75 4.86
N ALA A 229 -6.60 2.78 4.22
CA ALA A 229 -5.15 2.60 4.33
C ALA A 229 -4.44 2.19 3.02
N GLU A 230 -3.41 2.94 2.62
CA GLU A 230 -2.41 2.62 1.58
C GLU A 230 -2.92 2.70 0.11
N ALA A 231 -3.10 1.60 -0.63
CA ALA A 231 -3.11 0.17 -0.29
C ALA A 231 -1.70 -0.48 -0.18
N HIS A 232 -1.56 -1.78 -0.41
CA HIS A 232 -0.26 -2.45 -0.60
C HIS A 232 0.05 -2.51 -2.10
N GLU A 233 0.98 -1.71 -2.59
CA GLU A 233 1.59 -1.99 -3.90
C GLU A 233 2.44 -3.26 -3.76
N GLN A 234 2.31 -4.24 -4.66
CA GLN A 234 3.20 -5.40 -4.62
C GLN A 234 4.60 -4.94 -5.02
N ASP A 235 5.45 -4.71 -4.02
CA ASP A 235 6.89 -4.51 -4.21
C ASP A 235 7.45 -5.56 -5.18
N GLU A 236 8.27 -5.15 -6.14
CA GLU A 236 8.97 -6.09 -7.00
C GLU A 236 9.77 -7.08 -6.15
N ALA A 237 9.55 -8.38 -6.38
CA ALA A 237 10.19 -9.43 -5.59
C ALA A 237 11.71 -9.23 -5.55
N ILE A 238 12.29 -9.18 -4.35
CA ILE A 238 13.72 -8.98 -4.15
C ILE A 238 14.46 -10.13 -4.83
N LYS A 239 15.46 -9.81 -5.65
CA LYS A 239 16.29 -10.82 -6.33
C LYS A 239 17.73 -10.79 -5.81
N VAL A 240 18.27 -11.97 -5.56
CA VAL A 240 19.69 -12.21 -5.24
C VAL A 240 20.19 -13.31 -6.16
N LEU A 241 21.11 -12.95 -7.06
CA LEU A 241 21.88 -13.91 -7.85
C LEU A 241 23.11 -14.32 -7.03
N ALA A 242 23.38 -15.61 -6.97
CA ALA A 242 24.54 -16.14 -6.25
C ALA A 242 25.20 -17.28 -7.00
N VAL A 243 26.51 -17.43 -6.82
CA VAL A 243 27.28 -18.60 -7.26
C VAL A 243 27.51 -19.47 -6.04
N CYS A 244 27.11 -20.73 -6.11
CA CYS A 244 27.39 -21.72 -5.07
C CYS A 244 28.52 -22.66 -5.47
N THR A 245 29.35 -22.98 -4.49
CA THR A 245 30.36 -24.04 -4.50
C THR A 245 30.01 -25.04 -3.40
N SER A 246 30.71 -26.16 -3.32
CA SER A 246 30.50 -27.23 -2.33
C SER A 246 30.74 -26.83 -0.85
N TRP A 247 30.97 -25.56 -0.56
CA TRP A 247 31.23 -25.04 0.80
C TRP A 247 30.60 -23.66 1.05
N GLU A 248 30.48 -22.81 0.03
CA GLU A 248 29.93 -21.46 0.13
C GLU A 248 29.09 -21.03 -1.08
N CYS A 249 28.03 -20.26 -0.82
CA CYS A 249 27.30 -19.44 -1.78
C CYS A 249 27.64 -17.97 -1.60
N GLN A 250 28.06 -17.29 -2.68
CA GLN A 250 28.41 -15.86 -2.68
C GLN A 250 27.47 -15.10 -3.63
N GLU A 251 26.93 -13.96 -3.18
CA GLU A 251 26.16 -13.04 -4.03
C GLU A 251 27.04 -12.47 -5.15
N VAL A 252 26.50 -12.40 -6.37
CA VAL A 252 27.17 -11.84 -7.55
C VAL A 252 26.23 -10.91 -8.31
N SER A 253 26.78 -9.89 -8.95
CA SER A 253 26.05 -9.08 -9.92
C SER A 253 25.88 -9.87 -11.23
N ALA A 254 24.70 -9.79 -11.84
CA ALA A 254 24.47 -10.28 -13.20
C ALA A 254 25.45 -9.62 -14.18
N LYS A 255 26.01 -10.39 -15.11
CA LYS A 255 26.77 -9.82 -16.23
C LYS A 255 25.81 -9.07 -17.15
N ALA A 256 26.13 -7.80 -17.44
CA ALA A 256 25.42 -7.08 -18.47
C ALA A 256 25.64 -7.78 -19.82
N LYS A 257 24.56 -7.98 -20.59
CA LYS A 257 24.68 -8.29 -22.01
C LYS A 257 25.48 -7.17 -22.65
N TYR A 258 26.57 -7.53 -23.34
CA TYR A 258 27.28 -6.56 -24.18
C TYR A 258 26.25 -5.95 -25.14
N PRO A 259 26.09 -4.62 -25.20
CA PRO A 259 25.25 -4.03 -26.23
C PRO A 259 25.82 -4.44 -27.60
N PRO A 260 24.98 -4.76 -28.60
CA PRO A 260 25.47 -5.01 -29.95
C PRO A 260 26.27 -3.79 -30.43
N ASP A 261 27.36 -4.07 -31.14
CA ASP A 261 28.52 -3.16 -31.35
C ASP A 261 28.27 -1.98 -32.33
N GLU A 262 27.02 -1.51 -32.42
CA GLU A 262 26.57 -0.43 -33.30
C GLU A 262 26.03 0.81 -32.56
N ALA A 263 26.22 0.90 -31.24
CA ALA A 263 25.97 2.12 -30.47
C ALA A 263 27.07 3.17 -30.72
N ARG A 264 27.13 3.72 -31.94
CA ARG A 264 27.88 4.96 -32.25
C ARG A 264 27.54 6.03 -31.22
N MET A 265 28.56 6.75 -30.76
CA MET A 265 28.44 7.84 -29.79
C MET A 265 27.26 8.78 -30.07
N ILE A 266 26.18 8.64 -29.31
CA ILE A 266 25.23 9.73 -29.08
C ILE A 266 25.64 10.36 -27.75
N SER A 267 26.35 11.47 -27.83
CA SER A 267 26.60 12.32 -26.66
C SER A 267 25.29 13.01 -26.28
N GLY A 268 24.47 12.30 -25.50
CA GLY A 268 23.30 12.86 -24.85
C GLY A 268 23.74 13.54 -23.56
N SER A 269 23.49 14.86 -23.48
CA SER A 269 23.53 15.57 -22.20
C SER A 269 22.38 15.06 -21.34
N ASN A 270 22.65 14.07 -20.49
CA ASN A 270 21.74 13.75 -19.39
C ASN A 270 21.76 14.93 -18.42
N GLU A 271 20.81 15.86 -18.59
CA GLU A 271 20.31 16.62 -17.45
C GLU A 271 19.78 15.60 -16.45
N GLY A 272 20.60 15.30 -15.45
CA GLY A 272 20.21 14.49 -14.31
C GLY A 272 19.16 15.24 -13.52
N ILE A 273 17.90 15.15 -13.95
CA ILE A 273 16.74 15.48 -13.13
C ILE A 273 16.85 14.55 -11.92
N SER A 274 17.32 15.12 -10.81
CA SER A 274 17.46 14.41 -9.55
C SER A 274 16.10 13.81 -9.20
N ASN A 275 16.02 12.48 -9.13
CA ASN A 275 14.83 11.76 -8.68
C ASN A 275 14.58 11.94 -7.15
N GLN A 276 15.10 13.01 -6.55
CA GLN A 276 14.58 13.60 -5.33
C GLN A 276 13.26 14.36 -5.60
N LYS A 277 12.24 13.65 -6.11
CA LYS A 277 10.89 13.91 -5.62
C LYS A 277 10.97 13.58 -4.13
N ASN A 278 10.81 14.55 -3.25
CA ASN A 278 11.07 14.31 -1.84
C ASN A 278 10.11 13.24 -1.33
N ALA A 279 10.55 12.38 -0.42
CA ALA A 279 9.65 11.43 0.24
C ALA A 279 8.42 12.14 0.87
N LYS A 280 8.61 13.41 1.28
CA LYS A 280 7.55 14.33 1.68
C LYS A 280 6.49 14.57 0.59
N ASP A 281 6.90 14.82 -0.65
CA ASP A 281 6.00 15.04 -1.78
C ASP A 281 5.18 13.78 -2.10
N HIS A 282 5.80 12.60 -1.96
CA HIS A 282 5.12 11.31 -2.07
C HIS A 282 4.08 11.12 -0.95
N GLN A 283 4.48 11.27 0.32
CA GLN A 283 3.57 11.15 1.47
C GLN A 283 2.40 12.14 1.39
N THR A 284 2.63 13.37 0.94
CA THR A 284 1.57 14.36 0.71
C THR A 284 0.62 13.93 -0.42
N ALA A 285 1.12 13.32 -1.51
CA ALA A 285 0.28 12.80 -2.58
C ALA A 285 -0.58 11.61 -2.12
N VAL A 286 -0.01 10.67 -1.36
CA VAL A 286 -0.74 9.52 -0.75
C VAL A 286 -1.81 10.03 0.21
N TYR A 287 -1.46 10.96 1.10
CA TYR A 287 -2.42 11.58 2.02
C TYR A 287 -3.62 12.21 1.29
N HIS A 288 -3.38 13.03 0.26
CA HIS A 288 -4.47 13.65 -0.50
C HIS A 288 -5.31 12.66 -1.31
N LYS A 289 -4.75 11.50 -1.67
CA LYS A 289 -5.50 10.39 -2.27
C LYS A 289 -6.42 9.74 -1.23
N LEU A 290 -5.87 9.27 -0.10
CA LEU A 290 -6.64 8.65 0.98
C LEU A 290 -7.78 9.56 1.47
N LEU A 291 -7.48 10.84 1.71
CA LEU A 291 -8.47 11.86 2.06
C LEU A 291 -9.61 11.92 1.05
N ARG A 292 -9.29 11.99 -0.24
CA ARG A 292 -10.28 12.08 -1.32
C ARG A 292 -11.14 10.83 -1.39
N ASP A 293 -10.54 9.66 -1.26
CA ASP A 293 -11.24 8.38 -1.33
C ASP A 293 -12.19 8.21 -0.13
N LEU A 294 -11.77 8.59 1.08
CA LEU A 294 -12.59 8.71 2.29
C LEU A 294 -13.79 9.63 2.12
N VAL A 295 -13.57 10.92 1.81
CA VAL A 295 -14.68 11.89 1.73
C VAL A 295 -15.62 11.60 0.55
N THR A 296 -15.10 10.99 -0.53
CA THR A 296 -15.93 10.52 -1.64
C THR A 296 -16.82 9.36 -1.19
N ASN A 297 -16.26 8.34 -0.53
CA ASN A 297 -17.04 7.21 -0.02
C ASN A 297 -18.14 7.70 0.94
N LEU A 298 -17.77 8.48 1.95
CA LEU A 298 -18.68 9.10 2.91
C LEU A 298 -19.83 9.85 2.21
N ALA A 299 -19.51 10.73 1.26
CA ALA A 299 -20.53 11.53 0.55
C ALA A 299 -21.43 10.68 -0.36
N THR A 300 -20.90 9.60 -0.95
CA THR A 300 -21.71 8.65 -1.74
C THR A 300 -22.58 7.75 -0.87
N SER A 301 -22.11 7.38 0.31
CA SER A 301 -22.82 6.54 1.28
C SER A 301 -24.00 7.29 1.89
N PHE A 302 -23.81 8.56 2.26
CA PHE A 302 -24.89 9.41 2.77
C PHE A 302 -26.02 9.68 1.76
N LYS A 303 -25.79 9.45 0.45
CA LYS A 303 -26.79 9.75 -0.58
C LYS A 303 -27.95 8.74 -0.65
N HIS A 304 -27.76 7.54 -0.08
CA HIS A 304 -28.60 6.34 -0.25
C HIS A 304 -28.88 5.97 -1.72
N GLN A 305 -28.25 4.90 -2.20
CA GLN A 305 -28.48 4.40 -3.56
C GLN A 305 -29.77 3.55 -3.59
N SER A 306 -30.86 4.14 -4.10
CA SER A 306 -32.09 3.45 -4.50
C SER A 306 -31.94 2.69 -5.83
#